data_AF-A0AAV0VAX7-F1
#
_entry.id   AF-A0AAV0VAX7-F1
#
_cell.length_a   1.000
_cell.length_b   1.000
_cell.length_c   1.000
_cell.angle_alpha   90.00
_cell.angle_beta   90.00
_cell.angle_gamma   90.00
#
_symmetry.space_group_name_H-M   'P 1'
#
loop_
_entity.id
_entity.type
_entity.pdbx_description
1 polymer ?
#
loop_
_entity_poly.entity_id
_entity_poly.type
_entity_poly.pdbx_seq_one_letter_code
_entity_poly.pdbx_strand_id
1 'polypeptide(L)'
;MRQVIASAEVGDDAFGADPSVKPLEKVAAERLGKQVALYVPSGTMSNLIAIGVHCRRGDEAICGNQAHIFLYEGGGANAYMGTENRVRAVTNLHISSHDVDYAVSSIRALLS
;
A
#
# COMPACT_ATOMS: atom_id res chain seq x y z
N MET A 1 -16.91 9.78 18.95
CA MET A 1 -15.47 9.66 18.62
C MET A 1 -14.58 10.19 19.74
N ARG A 2 -14.57 11.49 20.05
CA ARG A 2 -13.66 12.07 21.07
C ARG A 2 -13.73 11.39 22.44
N GLN A 3 -14.93 11.15 22.97
CA GLN A 3 -15.12 10.45 24.25
C GLN A 3 -14.60 9.01 24.21
N VAL A 4 -14.85 8.28 23.12
CA VAL A 4 -14.39 6.89 22.93
C VAL A 4 -12.87 6.81 22.92
N ILE A 5 -12.21 7.72 22.19
CA ILE A 5 -10.74 7.79 22.16
C ILE A 5 -10.20 8.14 23.55
N ALA A 6 -10.81 9.11 24.24
CA ALA A 6 -10.37 9.53 25.57
C ALA A 6 -10.57 8.46 26.65
N SER A 7 -11.52 7.53 26.47
CA SER A 7 -11.81 6.45 27.42
C SER A 7 -11.25 5.09 27.01
N ALA A 8 -10.51 5.00 25.89
CA ALA A 8 -9.97 3.73 25.43
C ALA A 8 -8.84 3.27 26.36
N GLU A 9 -8.83 1.99 26.69
CA GLU A 9 -7.66 1.35 27.29
C GLU A 9 -6.53 1.34 26.26
N VAL A 10 -5.31 1.68 26.69
CA VAL A 10 -4.13 1.77 25.83
C VAL A 10 -3.01 0.91 26.40
N GLY A 11 -2.11 0.46 25.54
CA GLY A 11 -0.96 -0.33 25.92
C GLY A 11 0.20 -0.11 24.95
N ASP A 12 1.16 -1.02 24.96
CA ASP A 12 2.30 -0.97 24.05
C ASP A 12 2.05 -1.85 22.83
N ASP A 13 1.73 -1.22 21.70
CA ASP A 13 1.45 -1.91 20.44
C ASP A 13 2.70 -2.57 19.83
N ALA A 14 3.91 -2.05 20.10
CA ALA A 14 5.14 -2.66 19.59
C ALA A 14 5.37 -4.08 20.18
N PHE A 15 4.90 -4.32 21.40
CA PHE A 15 4.85 -5.65 22.02
C PHE A 15 3.51 -6.38 21.79
N GLY A 16 2.58 -5.79 21.03
CA GLY A 16 1.24 -6.31 20.79
C GLY A 16 0.37 -6.35 22.05
N ALA A 17 0.65 -5.47 23.02
CA ALA A 17 -0.03 -5.39 24.30
C ALA A 17 -1.07 -4.25 24.36
N ASP A 18 -1.31 -3.52 23.26
CA ASP A 18 -2.38 -2.52 23.20
C ASP A 18 -3.77 -3.19 23.05
N PRO A 19 -4.69 -3.00 24.02
CA PRO A 19 -5.99 -3.66 24.01
C PRO A 19 -6.98 -3.01 23.03
N SER A 20 -6.69 -1.82 22.50
CA SER A 20 -7.56 -1.11 21.54
C SER A 20 -7.23 -1.43 20.08
N VAL A 21 -5.95 -1.69 19.76
CA VAL A 21 -5.48 -1.89 18.38
C VAL A 21 -5.90 -3.25 17.83
N LYS A 22 -5.62 -4.35 18.53
CA LYS A 22 -5.94 -5.71 18.04
C LYS A 22 -7.43 -5.91 17.71
N PRO A 23 -8.40 -5.44 18.52
CA PRO A 23 -9.81 -5.52 18.16
C PRO A 23 -10.14 -4.70 16.90
N LEU A 24 -9.55 -3.51 16.74
CA LEU A 24 -9.74 -2.69 15.54
C LEU A 24 -9.26 -3.43 14.28
N GLU A 25 -8.06 -4.01 14.32
CA GLU A 25 -7.50 -4.79 13.22
C GLU A 25 -8.34 -6.03 12.92
N LYS A 26 -8.79 -6.75 13.95
CA LYS A 26 -9.67 -7.92 13.78
C LYS A 26 -10.97 -7.54 13.07
N VAL A 27 -11.62 -6.47 13.51
CA VAL A 27 -12.86 -5.98 12.88
C VAL A 27 -12.60 -5.56 11.42
N ALA A 28 -11.47 -4.92 11.13
CA ALA A 28 -11.10 -4.56 9.76
C ALA A 28 -10.87 -5.80 8.88
N ALA A 29 -10.15 -6.80 9.38
CA ALA A 29 -9.89 -8.05 8.68
C ALA A 29 -11.19 -8.81 8.37
N GLU A 30 -12.08 -8.96 9.36
CA GLU A 30 -13.39 -9.60 9.21
C GLU A 30 -14.26 -8.88 8.18
N ARG A 31 -14.34 -7.54 8.25
CA ARG A 31 -15.15 -6.73 7.32
C ARG A 31 -14.68 -6.82 5.86
N LEU A 32 -13.37 -7.01 5.64
CA LEU A 32 -12.77 -7.08 4.32
C LEU A 32 -12.57 -8.52 3.82
N GLY A 33 -12.97 -9.53 4.61
CA GLY A 33 -12.76 -10.94 4.28
C GLY A 33 -11.27 -11.31 4.16
N LYS A 34 -10.41 -10.69 4.98
CA LYS A 34 -8.97 -10.94 5.02
C LYS A 34 -8.59 -11.68 6.30
N GLN A 35 -7.45 -12.38 6.27
CA GLN A 35 -6.97 -13.15 7.42
C GLN A 35 -6.51 -12.24 8.57
N VAL A 36 -5.86 -11.13 8.24
CA VAL A 36 -5.28 -10.17 9.18
C VAL A 36 -5.39 -8.75 8.60
N ALA A 37 -5.31 -7.75 9.47
CA ALA A 37 -5.15 -6.34 9.12
C ALA A 37 -4.08 -5.73 10.02
N LEU A 38 -3.54 -4.58 9.62
CA LEU A 38 -2.53 -3.83 10.36
C LEU A 38 -2.99 -2.37 10.46
N TYR A 39 -3.05 -1.82 11.68
CA TYR A 39 -3.30 -0.40 11.89
C TYR A 39 -2.01 0.38 11.61
N VAL A 40 -2.13 1.45 10.82
CA VAL A 40 -1.00 2.34 10.49
C VAL A 40 -1.42 3.79 10.60
N PRO A 41 -0.48 4.72 10.90
CA PRO A 41 -0.79 6.13 11.11
C PRO A 41 -1.37 6.87 9.91
N SER A 42 -1.15 6.39 8.68
CA SER A 42 -1.62 7.07 7.46
C SER A 42 -1.81 6.12 6.28
N GLY A 43 -2.64 6.55 5.32
CA GLY A 43 -2.80 5.85 4.04
C GLY A 43 -1.50 5.76 3.23
N THR A 44 -0.67 6.81 3.25
CA THR A 44 0.67 6.81 2.63
C THR A 44 1.56 5.71 3.22
N MET A 45 1.57 5.54 4.55
CA MET A 45 2.34 4.47 5.17
C MET A 45 1.76 3.09 4.81
N SER A 46 0.43 2.96 4.77
CA SER A 46 -0.23 1.73 4.33
C SER A 46 0.19 1.31 2.93
N ASN A 47 0.19 2.24 1.98
CA ASN A 47 0.57 1.98 0.59
C ASN A 47 2.07 1.65 0.47
N LEU A 48 2.93 2.37 1.20
CA LEU A 48 4.37 2.10 1.22
C LEU A 48 4.68 0.69 1.76
N ILE A 49 4.04 0.28 2.85
CA ILE A 49 4.17 -1.07 3.41
C ILE A 49 3.66 -2.11 2.39
N ALA A 50 2.51 -1.86 1.76
CA ALA A 50 1.95 -2.77 0.76
C ALA A 50 2.94 -3.00 -0.40
N ILE A 51 3.56 -1.93 -0.93
CA ILE A 51 4.63 -2.06 -1.93
C ILE A 51 5.83 -2.82 -1.38
N GLY A 52 6.29 -2.51 -0.16
CA GLY A 52 7.45 -3.19 0.41
C GLY A 52 7.23 -4.69 0.68
N VAL A 53 5.99 -5.11 0.88
CA VAL A 53 5.61 -6.53 1.04
C VAL A 53 5.43 -7.22 -0.32
N HIS A 54 4.85 -6.54 -1.30
CA HIS A 54 4.51 -7.14 -2.60
C HIS A 54 5.62 -7.04 -3.66
N CYS A 55 6.54 -6.10 -3.52
CA CYS A 55 7.59 -5.82 -4.48
C CYS A 55 8.97 -5.87 -3.82
N ARG A 56 9.93 -6.51 -4.49
CA ARG A 56 11.35 -6.49 -4.14
C ARG A 56 12.06 -5.36 -4.90
N ARG A 57 13.29 -5.06 -4.48
CA ARG A 57 14.16 -4.17 -5.26
C ARG A 57 14.33 -4.71 -6.68
N GLY A 58 14.06 -3.86 -7.66
CA GLY A 58 14.07 -4.22 -9.08
C GLY A 58 12.73 -4.67 -9.66
N ASP A 59 11.72 -4.98 -8.82
CA ASP A 59 10.36 -5.22 -9.30
C ASP A 59 9.71 -3.91 -9.78
N GLU A 60 8.63 -4.03 -10.54
CA GLU A 60 7.79 -2.91 -10.97
C GLU A 60 6.35 -3.08 -10.46
N ALA A 61 5.78 -1.98 -9.98
CA ALA A 61 4.37 -1.88 -9.60
C ALA A 61 3.62 -1.04 -10.63
N ILE A 62 2.54 -1.58 -11.17
CA ILE A 62 1.69 -0.88 -12.14
C ILE A 62 0.49 -0.27 -11.42
N CYS A 63 0.21 1.01 -11.67
CA CYS A 63 -0.94 1.72 -11.12
C CYS A 63 -1.51 2.72 -12.12
N GLY A 64 -2.67 3.32 -11.80
CA GLY A 64 -3.25 4.37 -12.64
C GLY A 64 -2.46 5.67 -12.54
N ASN A 65 -2.43 6.48 -13.60
CA ASN A 65 -1.72 7.76 -13.63
C ASN A 65 -2.24 8.84 -12.68
N GLN A 66 -3.41 8.62 -12.06
CA GLN A 66 -3.98 9.47 -11.02
C GLN A 66 -3.94 8.80 -9.62
N ALA A 67 -3.27 7.65 -9.49
CA ALA A 67 -3.19 6.96 -8.22
C ALA A 67 -2.43 7.78 -7.18
N HIS A 68 -2.93 7.78 -5.94
CA HIS A 68 -2.33 8.55 -4.84
C HIS A 68 -0.87 8.15 -4.58
N ILE A 69 -0.57 6.85 -4.65
CA ILE A 69 0.77 6.29 -4.54
C ILE A 69 1.76 6.81 -5.60
N PHE A 70 1.25 7.23 -6.76
CA PHE A 70 2.06 7.77 -7.84
C PHE A 70 2.25 9.29 -7.72
N LEU A 71 1.20 10.04 -7.40
CA LEU A 71 1.21 11.50 -7.46
C LEU A 71 1.50 12.21 -6.12
N TYR A 72 1.04 11.67 -4.99
CA TYR A 72 0.88 12.44 -3.76
C TYR A 72 1.63 11.87 -2.54
N GLU A 73 2.40 10.80 -2.72
CA GLU A 73 3.12 10.11 -1.64
C GLU A 73 4.63 10.40 -1.63
N GLY A 74 5.04 11.50 -2.29
CA GLY A 74 6.43 11.99 -2.26
C GLY A 74 7.45 11.03 -2.87
N GLY A 75 7.01 10.08 -3.71
CA GLY A 75 7.90 9.11 -4.36
C GLY A 75 8.48 8.04 -3.42
N GLY A 76 7.95 7.89 -2.19
CA GLY A 76 8.49 6.95 -1.20
C GLY A 76 8.57 5.51 -1.70
N ALA A 77 7.58 5.05 -2.48
CA ALA A 77 7.58 3.73 -3.09
C ALA A 77 8.75 3.52 -4.08
N ASN A 78 9.05 4.51 -4.93
CA ASN A 78 10.19 4.45 -5.85
C ASN A 78 11.52 4.43 -5.09
N ALA A 79 11.65 5.31 -4.08
CA ALA A 79 12.85 5.37 -3.24
C ALA A 79 13.11 4.03 -2.53
N TYR A 80 12.06 3.39 -2.00
CA TYR A 80 12.15 2.07 -1.37
C TYR A 80 12.62 0.98 -2.35
N MET A 81 12.06 0.96 -3.57
CA MET A 81 12.38 -0.02 -4.61
C MET A 81 13.75 0.20 -5.27
N GLY A 82 14.42 1.32 -4.99
CA GLY A 82 15.84 1.54 -5.27
C GLY A 82 16.15 2.25 -6.58
N THR A 83 15.17 2.68 -7.38
CA THR A 83 15.37 3.52 -8.57
C THR A 83 14.13 4.38 -8.86
N GLU A 84 14.31 5.45 -9.63
CA GLU A 84 13.20 6.15 -10.28
C GLU A 84 12.49 5.20 -11.28
N ASN A 85 11.19 5.43 -11.53
CA ASN A 85 10.34 4.70 -12.49
C ASN A 85 9.93 3.25 -12.18
N ARG A 86 9.91 2.81 -10.92
CA ARG A 86 9.43 1.45 -10.55
C ARG A 86 7.94 1.37 -10.22
N VAL A 87 7.34 2.49 -9.80
CA VAL A 87 5.89 2.66 -9.86
C VAL A 87 5.55 3.25 -11.22
N ARG A 88 5.03 2.43 -12.13
CA ARG A 88 4.65 2.82 -13.48
C ARG A 88 3.17 3.16 -13.53
N ALA A 89 2.88 4.37 -14.00
CA ALA A 89 1.54 4.81 -14.30
C ALA A 89 1.09 4.34 -15.70
N VAL A 90 -0.12 3.78 -15.79
CA VAL A 90 -0.86 3.63 -17.05
C VAL A 90 -1.93 4.71 -17.18
N THR A 91 -2.18 5.17 -18.41
CA THR A 91 -3.14 6.23 -18.69
C THR A 91 -4.57 5.72 -18.56
N ASN A 92 -5.11 5.67 -17.35
CA ASN A 92 -6.55 5.60 -17.03
C ASN A 92 -6.75 5.54 -15.50
N LEU A 93 -7.91 6.03 -15.04
CA LEU A 93 -8.34 5.84 -13.64
C LEU A 93 -8.73 4.37 -13.36
N HIS A 94 -9.28 3.69 -14.38
CA HIS A 94 -9.58 2.26 -14.36
C HIS A 94 -8.58 1.52 -15.24
N ILE A 95 -7.75 0.69 -14.60
CA ILE A 95 -6.77 -0.14 -15.30
C ILE A 95 -7.50 -1.34 -15.89
N SER A 96 -7.44 -1.51 -17.20
CA SER A 96 -7.91 -2.72 -17.88
C SER A 96 -6.80 -3.77 -17.93
N SER A 97 -7.16 -5.03 -18.21
CA SER A 97 -6.16 -6.08 -18.48
C SER A 97 -5.25 -5.73 -19.65
N HIS A 98 -5.79 -5.08 -20.68
CA HIS A 98 -5.02 -4.63 -21.84
C HIS A 98 -3.93 -3.62 -21.47
N ASP A 99 -4.22 -2.68 -20.58
CA ASP A 99 -3.24 -1.70 -20.10
C ASP A 99 -2.07 -2.39 -19.36
N VAL A 100 -2.38 -3.44 -18.58
CA VAL A 100 -1.38 -4.25 -17.89
C VAL A 100 -0.53 -5.04 -18.89
N ASP A 101 -1.16 -5.72 -19.85
CA ASP A 101 -0.46 -6.50 -20.87
C ASP A 101 0.46 -5.62 -21.74
N TYR A 102 0.01 -4.41 -22.08
CA TYR A 102 0.81 -3.43 -22.80
C TYR A 102 2.01 -2.96 -21.97
N ALA A 103 1.81 -2.66 -20.69
CA ALA A 103 2.91 -2.26 -19.80
C ALA A 103 3.96 -3.38 -19.67
N VAL A 104 3.51 -4.62 -19.44
CA VAL A 104 4.39 -5.79 -19.32
C VAL A 104 5.16 -6.07 -20.62
N SER A 105 4.50 -5.99 -21.77
CA SER A 105 5.17 -6.22 -23.07
C SER A 105 6.21 -5.14 -23.38
N SER A 106 5.92 -3.88 -23.06
CA SER A 106 6.85 -2.76 -23.22
C SER A 106 8.11 -2.92 -22.36
N ILE A 107 7.96 -3.42 -21.12
CA ILE A 107 9.10 -3.71 -20.23
C ILE A 107 9.98 -4.82 -20.83
N ARG A 108 9.36 -5.91 -21.31
CA ARG A 108 10.10 -7.02 -21.93
C ARG A 108 10.91 -6.58 -23.15
N ALA A 109 10.35 -5.69 -23.98
CA ALA A 109 11.04 -5.16 -25.16
C ALA A 109 12.24 -4.26 -24.82
N LEU A 110 12.26 -3.62 -23.64
CA LEU A 110 13.42 -2.84 -23.17
C LEU A 110 14.55 -3.71 -22.62
N LEU A 111 14.26 -4.97 -22.30
CA LEU A 111 15.21 -5.92 -21.71
C LEU A 111 15.81 -6.89 -22.75
N SER A 112 15.33 -6.87 -24.00
CA SER A 112 15.84 -7.65 -25.14
C SER A 112 16.81 -6.84 -25.98
#